data_AF-A0AAW8FUI6-F1
#
_entry.id   AF-A0AAW8FUI6-F1
#
_cell.length_a   1.000
_cell.length_b   1.000
_cell.length_c   1.000
_cell.angle_alpha   90.00
_cell.angle_beta   90.00
_cell.angle_gamma   90.00
#
_symmetry.space_group_name_H-M   'P 1'
#
loop_
_entity.id
_entity.type
_entity.pdbx_description
1 polymer ?
#
loop_
_entity_poly.entity_id
_entity_poly.type
_entity_poly.pdbx_seq_one_letter_code
_entity_poly.pdbx_strand_id
1 'polypeptide(L)'
;MPAPEDSAVAAVDVRGGGPGTTETDALDPPNLVQTVEAIVLTGGSAYGLDAASGVTAWPEEQRRGVGVDPAHVVPVVPAACVFDLGRGGDFRARPDAATGRDAVEAAASEAGAAVPEGCAGASTGAVREPPRGRSRAGSAPRARCSTRGSRWPRWWRPTRRGRPWNPGPGRCTGSCRGGG
;
A
#
# COMPACT_ATOMS: atom_id res chain seq x y z
N MET A 1 26.61 2.11 8.68
CA MET A 1 25.76 1.38 9.64
C MET A 1 25.04 0.30 8.87
N PRO A 2 25.07 -0.98 9.28
CA PRO A 2 24.26 -2.01 8.64
C PRO A 2 22.78 -1.69 8.81
N ALA A 3 21.98 -2.03 7.80
CA ALA A 3 20.54 -1.90 7.80
C ALA A 3 19.93 -2.72 8.96
N PRO A 4 18.95 -2.18 9.73
CA PRO A 4 18.18 -2.98 10.69
C PRO A 4 17.66 -4.27 10.05
N GLU A 5 17.61 -5.38 10.79
CA GLU A 5 17.29 -6.73 10.27
C GLU A 5 15.92 -6.83 9.56
N ASP A 6 15.04 -5.84 9.76
CA ASP A 6 13.72 -5.73 9.15
C ASP A 6 13.55 -4.51 8.22
N SER A 7 14.65 -3.95 7.70
CA SER A 7 14.63 -2.83 6.73
C SER A 7 15.16 -3.29 5.36
N ALA A 8 14.87 -2.53 4.30
CA ALA A 8 15.27 -2.88 2.94
C ALA A 8 15.72 -1.66 2.17
N VAL A 9 16.73 -1.86 1.33
CA VAL A 9 17.13 -0.87 0.33
C VAL A 9 15.97 -0.64 -0.63
N ALA A 10 15.63 0.63 -0.86
CA ALA A 10 14.52 1.03 -1.70
C ALA A 10 14.95 2.12 -2.69
N ALA A 11 14.31 2.11 -3.86
CA ALA A 11 14.43 3.11 -4.90
C ALA A 11 13.05 3.25 -5.57
N VAL A 12 12.79 4.37 -6.25
CA VAL A 12 11.50 4.63 -6.90
C VAL A 12 11.66 5.13 -8.33
N ASP A 13 10.71 4.75 -9.18
CA ASP A 13 10.60 5.20 -10.57
C ASP A 13 9.13 5.53 -10.87
N VAL A 14 8.82 6.81 -11.06
CA VAL A 14 7.47 7.33 -11.29
C VAL A 14 7.32 7.73 -12.75
N ARG A 15 6.55 6.94 -13.51
CA ARG A 15 6.40 7.13 -14.97
C ARG A 15 5.04 7.66 -15.43
N GLY A 16 4.04 7.62 -14.55
CA GLY A 16 2.68 8.08 -14.88
C GLY A 16 2.59 9.62 -14.90
N GLY A 17 1.80 10.18 -15.81
CA GLY A 17 1.64 11.65 -15.93
C GLY A 17 0.76 12.31 -14.86
N GLY A 18 0.12 11.53 -13.98
CA GLY A 18 -0.66 12.02 -12.85
C GLY A 18 -0.32 11.23 -11.57
N PRO A 19 0.92 11.36 -11.06
CA PRO A 19 1.32 10.64 -9.86
C PRO A 19 0.68 11.26 -8.61
N GLY A 20 0.39 10.40 -7.63
CA GLY A 20 0.09 10.83 -6.27
C GLY A 20 0.98 10.04 -5.33
N THR A 21 2.02 10.71 -4.82
CA THR A 21 3.09 10.11 -4.03
C THR A 21 3.50 11.00 -2.87
N THR A 22 4.15 10.41 -1.88
CA THR A 22 4.88 11.13 -0.81
C THR A 22 6.21 10.45 -0.57
N GLU A 23 7.20 11.19 -0.07
CA GLU A 23 8.52 10.68 0.37
C GLU A 23 9.33 10.01 -0.76
N THR A 24 9.03 10.32 -2.02
CA THR A 24 9.73 9.74 -3.19
C THR A 24 11.13 10.30 -3.37
N ASP A 25 11.32 11.60 -3.11
CA ASP A 25 12.63 12.24 -3.26
C ASP A 25 13.65 11.65 -2.28
N ALA A 26 13.20 11.22 -1.09
CA ALA A 26 14.06 10.56 -0.10
C ALA A 26 14.72 9.28 -0.64
N LEU A 27 14.14 8.63 -1.65
CA LEU A 27 14.63 7.40 -2.27
C LEU A 27 15.61 7.61 -3.44
N ASP A 28 15.99 8.86 -3.74
CA ASP A 28 17.05 9.14 -4.71
C ASP A 28 18.40 8.60 -4.16
N PRO A 29 19.18 7.81 -4.92
CA PRO A 29 20.45 7.25 -4.45
C PRO A 29 21.46 8.19 -3.77
N PRO A 30 21.59 9.49 -4.12
CA PRO A 30 22.52 10.40 -3.43
C PRO A 30 21.99 10.87 -2.06
N ASN A 31 20.74 10.57 -1.69
CA ASN A 31 20.14 11.06 -0.45
C ASN A 31 20.47 10.18 0.77
N LEU A 32 20.19 10.73 1.95
CA LEU A 32 20.56 10.14 3.24
C LEU A 32 19.90 8.78 3.50
N VAL A 33 18.67 8.59 3.02
CA VAL A 33 17.84 7.42 3.32
C VAL A 33 18.27 6.28 2.39
N GLN A 34 18.92 5.27 2.97
CA GLN A 34 19.40 4.10 2.22
C GLN A 34 18.48 2.89 2.35
N THR A 35 17.68 2.85 3.42
CA THR A 35 16.71 1.79 3.70
C THR A 35 15.43 2.38 4.25
N VAL A 36 14.32 1.67 4.03
CA VAL A 36 13.01 2.01 4.62
C VAL A 36 12.48 0.83 5.43
N GLU A 37 11.48 1.11 6.28
CA GLU A 37 10.78 0.13 7.14
C GLU A 37 9.36 -0.18 6.65
N ALA A 38 8.81 0.64 5.77
CA ALA A 38 7.53 0.40 5.12
C ALA A 38 7.42 1.13 3.78
N ILE A 39 6.57 0.60 2.89
CA ILE A 39 6.08 1.30 1.70
C ILE A 39 4.56 1.19 1.71
N VAL A 40 3.86 2.29 1.44
CA VAL A 40 2.40 2.34 1.48
C VAL A 40 1.82 2.40 0.07
N LEU A 41 0.95 1.44 -0.23
CA LEU A 41 0.06 1.49 -1.38
C LEU A 41 -1.36 1.76 -0.86
N THR A 42 -2.04 2.75 -1.43
CA THR A 42 -3.34 3.21 -0.93
C THR A 42 -4.34 3.53 -2.04
N GLY A 43 -5.64 3.38 -1.74
CA GLY A 43 -6.73 3.92 -2.55
C GLY A 43 -6.96 5.40 -2.24
N GLY A 44 -8.13 5.93 -2.54
CA GLY A 44 -8.54 7.27 -2.12
C GLY A 44 -7.89 8.44 -2.86
N SER A 45 -7.15 8.19 -3.95
CA SER A 45 -6.36 9.22 -4.64
C SER A 45 -5.42 9.95 -3.66
N ALA A 46 -5.07 11.20 -3.92
CA ALA A 46 -4.19 12.02 -3.09
C ALA A 46 -4.63 12.08 -1.61
N TYR A 47 -5.93 11.99 -1.30
CA TYR A 47 -6.41 11.96 0.08
C TYR A 47 -5.98 10.71 0.85
N GLY A 48 -5.87 9.56 0.16
CA GLY A 48 -5.48 8.32 0.80
C GLY A 48 -4.01 8.28 1.21
N LEU A 49 -3.19 9.25 0.78
CA LEU A 49 -1.81 9.40 1.26
C LEU A 49 -1.76 9.70 2.77
N ASP A 50 -2.85 10.18 3.37
CA ASP A 50 -2.99 10.32 4.83
C ASP A 50 -2.72 9.00 5.56
N ALA A 51 -2.95 7.84 4.92
CA ALA A 51 -2.63 6.53 5.50
C ALA A 51 -1.13 6.35 5.79
N ALA A 52 -0.25 7.02 5.05
CA ALA A 52 1.20 6.95 5.29
C ALA A 52 1.57 7.51 6.68
N SER A 53 0.83 8.51 7.17
CA SER A 53 1.08 9.09 8.49
C SER A 53 0.85 8.10 9.63
N GLY A 54 -0.22 7.30 9.56
CA GLY A 54 -0.48 6.25 10.55
C GLY A 54 0.50 5.08 10.47
N VAL A 55 1.02 4.80 9.26
CA VAL A 55 2.11 3.83 9.10
C VAL A 55 3.40 4.37 9.68
N THR A 56 3.69 5.66 9.57
CA THR A 56 4.92 6.30 10.09
C THR A 56 5.02 6.23 11.62
N ALA A 57 3.89 6.37 12.33
CA ALA A 57 3.87 6.28 13.79
C ALA A 57 4.30 4.89 14.33
N TRP A 58 4.03 3.81 13.59
CA TRP A 58 4.35 2.46 14.04
C TRP A 58 5.86 2.17 14.14
N PRO A 59 6.69 2.34 13.09
CA PRO A 59 8.14 2.15 13.21
C PRO A 59 8.79 3.14 14.16
N GLU A 60 8.26 4.36 14.32
CA GLU A 60 8.73 5.31 15.34
C GLU A 60 8.61 4.73 16.75
N GLU A 61 7.44 4.19 17.12
CA GLU A 61 7.21 3.52 18.41
C GLU A 61 8.18 2.34 18.63
N GLN A 62 8.54 1.67 17.54
CA GLN A 62 9.48 0.55 17.53
C GLN A 62 10.95 1.00 17.46
N ARG A 63 11.22 2.32 17.47
CA ARG A 63 12.54 2.95 17.30
C ARG A 63 13.26 2.50 16.02
N ARG A 64 12.52 2.42 14.92
CA ARG A 64 13.00 2.07 13.59
C ARG A 64 12.85 3.27 12.66
N GLY A 65 13.90 3.56 11.90
CA GLY A 65 13.97 4.72 11.01
C GLY A 65 15.38 5.28 10.94
N VAL A 66 15.53 6.44 10.32
CA VAL A 66 16.80 7.17 10.28
C VAL A 66 17.11 7.70 11.67
N GLY A 67 18.23 7.25 12.25
CA GLY A 67 18.66 7.71 13.59
C GLY A 67 19.04 9.19 13.58
N VAL A 68 18.43 9.97 14.47
CA VAL A 68 18.81 11.37 14.73
C VAL A 68 19.79 11.43 15.88
N ASP A 69 19.53 10.67 16.94
CA ASP A 69 20.37 10.51 18.12
C ASP A 69 20.09 9.13 18.79
N PRO A 70 20.74 8.77 19.92
CA PRO A 70 20.55 7.46 20.55
C PRO A 70 19.12 7.14 21.01
N ALA A 71 18.25 8.14 21.18
CA ALA A 71 16.87 8.00 21.65
C ALA A 71 15.82 8.24 20.57
N HIS A 72 16.16 8.94 19.48
CA HIS A 72 15.19 9.41 18.49
C HIS A 72 15.49 8.92 17.07
N VAL A 73 14.42 8.56 16.36
CA VAL A 73 14.44 8.14 14.95
C VAL A 73 13.42 8.93 14.14
N VAL A 74 13.64 9.06 12.84
CA VAL A 74 12.68 9.59 11.87
C VAL A 74 12.42 8.51 10.83
N PRO A 75 11.25 7.84 10.85
CA PRO A 75 10.89 6.89 9.82
C PRO A 75 10.62 7.59 8.50
N VAL A 76 11.01 6.96 7.41
CA VAL A 76 10.72 7.44 6.05
C VAL A 76 9.82 6.41 5.38
N VAL A 77 8.60 6.84 5.04
CA VAL A 77 7.55 5.94 4.54
C VAL A 77 7.06 6.40 3.16
N PRO A 78 7.72 5.96 2.08
CA PRO A 78 7.27 6.20 0.71
C PRO A 78 5.84 5.68 0.49
N ALA A 79 5.00 6.48 -0.15
CA ALA A 79 3.65 6.06 -0.51
C ALA A 79 3.27 6.41 -1.95
N ALA A 80 2.37 5.61 -2.52
CA ALA A 80 1.74 5.85 -3.80
C ALA A 80 0.25 5.50 -3.75
N CYS A 81 -0.58 6.35 -4.36
CA CYS A 81 -2.04 6.17 -4.37
C CYS A 81 -2.59 5.79 -5.76
N VAL A 82 -3.75 5.14 -5.77
CA VAL A 82 -4.59 4.97 -6.96
C VAL A 82 -5.91 5.73 -6.82
N PHE A 83 -6.51 6.09 -7.95
CA PHE A 83 -7.84 6.71 -7.98
C PHE A 83 -8.95 5.64 -7.93
N ASP A 84 -9.73 5.64 -6.86
CA ASP A 84 -10.92 4.78 -6.69
C ASP A 84 -12.11 5.45 -5.98
N LEU A 85 -12.07 6.78 -5.87
CA LEU A 85 -13.10 7.58 -5.19
C LEU A 85 -14.51 7.30 -5.74
N GLY A 86 -15.48 7.17 -4.83
CA GLY A 86 -16.91 7.00 -5.16
C GLY A 86 -17.32 5.61 -5.62
N ARG A 87 -16.39 4.68 -5.86
CA ARG A 87 -16.72 3.31 -6.31
C ARG A 87 -17.56 2.52 -5.32
N GLY A 88 -17.47 2.90 -4.06
CA GLY A 88 -18.24 2.35 -2.97
C GLY A 88 -19.65 2.91 -2.76
N GLY A 89 -20.00 3.99 -3.47
CA GLY A 89 -21.23 4.75 -3.25
C GLY A 89 -21.04 6.03 -2.44
N ASP A 90 -19.93 6.17 -1.70
CA ASP A 90 -19.52 7.41 -1.04
C ASP A 90 -18.17 7.89 -1.57
N PHE A 91 -18.10 9.16 -2.00
CA PHE A 91 -16.90 9.80 -2.50
C PHE A 91 -15.91 10.17 -1.39
N ARG A 92 -16.40 10.38 -0.16
CA ARG A 92 -15.58 10.79 0.99
C ARG A 92 -15.02 9.62 1.77
N ALA A 93 -15.59 8.44 1.62
CA ALA A 93 -15.05 7.25 2.23
C ALA A 93 -13.70 6.95 1.51
N ARG A 94 -12.61 7.02 2.27
CA ARG A 94 -11.23 6.95 1.77
C ARG A 94 -10.30 6.50 2.91
N PRO A 95 -9.14 5.87 2.61
CA PRO A 95 -8.15 5.56 3.64
C PRO A 95 -7.65 6.81 4.35
N ASP A 96 -7.37 6.67 5.64
CA ASP A 96 -6.84 7.69 6.52
C ASP A 96 -5.70 7.12 7.38
N ALA A 97 -5.17 7.92 8.31
CA ALA A 97 -4.11 7.50 9.22
C ALA A 97 -4.47 6.22 9.99
N ALA A 98 -5.69 6.11 10.52
CA ALA A 98 -6.12 4.91 11.25
C ALA A 98 -6.11 3.66 10.36
N THR A 99 -6.58 3.80 9.11
CA THR A 99 -6.52 2.73 8.10
C THR A 99 -5.07 2.28 7.83
N GLY A 100 -4.14 3.23 7.75
CA GLY A 100 -2.71 2.94 7.60
C GLY A 100 -2.13 2.21 8.81
N ARG A 101 -2.48 2.66 10.02
CA ARG A 101 -2.05 2.04 11.28
C ARG A 101 -2.49 0.58 11.38
N ASP A 102 -3.77 0.31 11.13
CA ASP A 102 -4.32 -1.05 11.11
C ASP A 102 -3.58 -1.93 10.10
N ALA A 103 -3.21 -1.36 8.94
CA ALA A 103 -2.50 -2.08 7.90
C ALA A 103 -1.09 -2.50 8.34
N VAL A 104 -0.28 -1.58 8.88
CA VAL A 104 1.09 -1.93 9.31
C VAL A 104 1.10 -2.91 10.48
N GLU A 105 0.16 -2.80 11.42
CA GLU A 105 0.02 -3.76 12.53
C GLU A 105 -0.39 -5.16 12.04
N ALA A 106 -1.31 -5.23 11.07
CA ALA A 106 -1.67 -6.49 10.44
C ALA A 106 -0.49 -7.12 9.68
N ALA A 107 0.33 -6.31 9.00
CA ALA A 107 1.53 -6.80 8.31
C ALA A 107 2.60 -7.31 9.30
N ALA A 108 2.78 -6.64 10.43
CA ALA A 108 3.77 -7.00 11.44
C ALA A 108 3.40 -8.29 12.21
N SER A 109 2.12 -8.52 12.46
CA SER A 109 1.63 -9.67 13.25
C SER A 109 1.58 -11.00 12.48
N GLU A 110 1.56 -10.97 11.14
CA GLU A 110 1.37 -12.15 10.28
C GLU A 110 2.62 -12.52 9.46
N ALA A 111 3.81 -12.44 10.08
CA ALA A 111 5.08 -12.80 9.43
C ALA A 111 5.03 -14.21 8.83
N GLY A 112 5.18 -14.31 7.49
CA GLY A 112 5.20 -15.59 6.77
C GLY A 112 3.83 -16.14 6.36
N ALA A 113 2.72 -15.42 6.59
CA ALA A 113 1.37 -15.85 6.18
C ALA A 113 1.20 -15.93 4.64
N ALA A 114 -0.01 -16.16 4.12
CA ALA A 114 -0.29 -16.04 2.67
C ALA A 114 -0.68 -14.59 2.31
N VAL A 115 -0.18 -14.07 1.17
CA VAL A 115 -0.50 -12.68 0.77
C VAL A 115 -1.94 -12.66 0.26
N PRO A 116 -2.82 -11.79 0.79
CA PRO A 116 -4.16 -11.59 0.25
C PRO A 116 -4.11 -11.09 -1.20
N GLU A 117 -4.87 -11.73 -2.08
CA GLU A 117 -5.01 -11.36 -3.48
C GLU A 117 -6.45 -10.90 -3.79
N GLY A 118 -6.62 -10.17 -4.89
CA GLY A 118 -7.94 -9.72 -5.35
C GLY A 118 -8.36 -8.37 -4.75
N CYS A 119 -9.53 -8.32 -4.11
CA CYS A 119 -10.09 -7.09 -3.51
C CYS A 119 -9.62 -6.98 -2.05
N ALA A 120 -8.36 -6.57 -1.83
CA ALA A 120 -7.78 -6.42 -0.49
C ALA A 120 -6.86 -5.20 -0.43
N GLY A 121 -6.91 -4.45 0.67
CA GLY A 121 -6.12 -3.23 0.84
C GLY A 121 -6.37 -2.24 -0.32
N ALA A 122 -5.30 -1.69 -0.89
CA ALA A 122 -5.34 -0.70 -1.97
C ALA A 122 -6.05 -1.16 -3.25
N SER A 123 -6.20 -2.47 -3.48
CA SER A 123 -6.88 -2.98 -4.68
C SER A 123 -8.39 -3.13 -4.51
N THR A 124 -8.95 -2.83 -3.33
CA THR A 124 -10.39 -2.98 -3.04
C THR A 124 -11.25 -2.20 -4.03
N GLY A 125 -10.85 -0.96 -4.37
CA GLY A 125 -11.53 -0.13 -5.37
C GLY A 125 -10.85 -0.13 -6.74
N ALA A 126 -9.81 -0.92 -6.99
CA ALA A 126 -9.03 -0.83 -8.22
C ALA A 126 -9.79 -1.39 -9.44
N VAL A 127 -9.77 -0.63 -10.53
CA VAL A 127 -10.38 -1.04 -11.81
C VAL A 127 -9.35 -0.89 -12.93
N ARG A 128 -9.31 -1.88 -13.82
CA ARG A 128 -8.58 -1.77 -15.08
C ARG A 128 -9.56 -1.49 -16.20
N GLU A 129 -9.38 -0.37 -16.90
CA GLU A 129 -10.15 -0.13 -18.12
C GLU A 129 -9.74 -1.14 -19.22
N PRO A 130 -10.70 -1.64 -20.03
CA PRO A 130 -10.34 -2.38 -21.22
C PRO A 130 -9.58 -1.47 -22.19
N PRO A 131 -8.64 -2.03 -22.99
CA PRO A 131 -7.95 -1.26 -24.01
C PRO A 131 -8.96 -0.57 -24.95
N ARG A 132 -8.68 0.69 -25.33
CA ARG A 132 -9.54 1.49 -26.20
C ARG A 132 -9.90 0.69 -27.46
N GLY A 133 -11.19 0.62 -27.79
CA GLY A 133 -11.72 -0.12 -28.95
C GLY A 133 -12.35 -1.48 -28.64
N ARG A 134 -12.33 -1.97 -27.40
CA ARG A 134 -13.14 -3.13 -26.99
C ARG A 134 -14.29 -2.69 -26.08
N SER A 135 -15.44 -2.37 -26.67
CA SER A 135 -16.71 -2.38 -25.94
C SER A 135 -17.08 -3.83 -25.66
N ARG A 136 -17.17 -4.22 -24.39
CA ARG A 136 -17.93 -5.41 -23.98
C ARG A 136 -18.68 -5.13 -22.69
N ALA A 137 -20.00 -5.11 -22.82
CA ALA A 137 -20.90 -5.51 -21.75
C ALA A 137 -20.44 -6.89 -21.20
N GLY A 138 -20.27 -6.99 -19.88
CA GLY A 138 -20.22 -8.28 -19.18
C GLY A 138 -18.87 -8.81 -18.69
N SER A 139 -17.73 -8.13 -18.87
CA SER A 139 -16.45 -8.58 -18.27
C SER A 139 -16.06 -7.72 -17.06
N ALA A 140 -16.21 -8.27 -15.86
CA ALA A 140 -15.72 -7.65 -14.63
C ALA A 140 -14.19 -7.46 -14.67
N PRO A 141 -13.65 -6.31 -14.20
CA PRO A 141 -12.22 -6.10 -14.12
C PRO A 141 -11.59 -7.12 -13.17
N ARG A 142 -10.58 -7.83 -13.64
CA ARG A 142 -9.75 -8.71 -12.82
C ARG A 142 -8.45 -7.98 -12.51
N ALA A 143 -8.33 -7.46 -11.29
CA ALA A 143 -7.02 -7.10 -10.75
C ALA A 143 -6.32 -8.40 -10.37
N ARG A 144 -5.16 -8.67 -10.97
CA ARG A 144 -4.27 -9.78 -10.59
C ARG A 144 -2.94 -9.17 -10.19
N CYS A 145 -2.64 -9.21 -8.90
CA CYS A 145 -1.29 -8.99 -8.41
C CYS A 145 -0.63 -10.38 -8.36
N SER A 146 0.43 -10.60 -9.14
CA SER A 146 1.14 -11.88 -9.20
C SER A 146 2.38 -11.80 -8.32
N THR A 147 2.49 -12.66 -7.31
CA THR A 147 3.67 -12.81 -6.44
C THR A 147 4.60 -13.96 -6.88
N ARG A 148 4.35 -14.57 -8.06
CA ARG A 148 5.04 -15.79 -8.50
C ARG A 148 6.57 -15.57 -8.62
N GLY A 149 7.33 -16.26 -7.76
CA GLY A 149 8.79 -16.35 -7.85
C GLY A 149 9.60 -15.31 -7.06
N SER A 150 8.96 -14.38 -6.35
CA SER A 150 9.68 -13.32 -5.60
C SER A 150 9.63 -13.59 -4.10
N ARG A 151 10.80 -13.76 -3.46
CA ARG A 151 10.92 -13.69 -2.00
C ARG A 151 10.88 -12.22 -1.61
N TRP A 152 9.70 -11.74 -1.22
CA TRP A 152 9.55 -10.40 -0.66
C TRP A 152 10.02 -10.40 0.80
N PRO A 153 10.68 -9.32 1.28
CA PRO A 153 11.09 -9.21 2.67
C PRO A 153 9.85 -9.25 3.58
N ARG A 154 10.06 -9.65 4.84
CA ARG A 154 9.05 -10.11 5.84
C ARG A 154 7.83 -9.19 6.03
N TRP A 155 7.89 -7.94 5.59
CA TRP A 155 6.98 -6.83 5.88
C TRP A 155 6.32 -6.23 4.62
N TRP A 156 6.65 -6.69 3.41
CA TRP A 156 5.91 -6.32 2.20
C TRP A 156 4.70 -7.25 2.00
N ARG A 157 3.50 -6.81 2.42
CA ARG A 157 2.24 -7.53 2.19
C ARG A 157 1.02 -6.59 2.13
N PRO A 158 0.13 -6.68 1.12
CA PRO A 158 -1.24 -6.17 1.26
C PRO A 158 -1.94 -6.89 2.43
N THR A 159 -2.70 -6.17 3.23
CA THR A 159 -3.19 -6.65 4.53
C THR A 159 -4.53 -7.39 4.41
N ARG A 160 -4.70 -8.46 5.21
CA ARG A 160 -5.92 -9.29 5.26
C ARG A 160 -6.94 -8.78 6.28
N ARG A 161 -6.51 -7.89 7.17
CA ARG A 161 -7.26 -7.41 8.34
C ARG A 161 -7.04 -5.90 8.58
N GLY A 162 -7.32 -5.09 7.58
CA GLY A 162 -8.30 -4.04 7.85
C GLY A 162 -9.65 -4.69 7.66
N ARG A 163 -10.73 -4.27 8.36
CA ARG A 163 -12.06 -4.53 7.79
C ARG A 163 -11.96 -4.14 6.30
N PRO A 164 -12.50 -4.92 5.32
CA PRO A 164 -12.66 -4.36 3.99
C PRO A 164 -13.29 -3.00 4.24
N TRP A 165 -12.58 -1.93 3.87
CA TRP A 165 -13.14 -0.60 3.99
C TRP A 165 -14.47 -0.71 3.25
N ASN A 166 -15.55 -0.58 4.01
CA ASN A 166 -16.89 -0.97 3.61
C ASN A 166 -17.65 0.32 3.35
N PRO A 167 -17.69 0.80 2.10
CA PRO A 167 -18.36 2.05 1.76
C PRO A 167 -19.89 1.97 1.75
N GLY A 168 -20.47 0.88 2.24
CA GLY A 168 -21.88 0.55 2.00
C GLY A 168 -22.03 -0.41 0.81
N PRO A 169 -23.27 -0.71 0.36
CA PRO A 169 -23.65 -1.96 -0.32
C PRO A 169 -23.12 -2.15 -1.76
N GLY A 170 -22.10 -1.40 -2.19
CA GLY A 170 -21.37 -1.63 -3.43
C GLY A 170 -20.62 -2.95 -3.41
N ARG A 171 -21.23 -4.00 -3.97
CA ARG A 171 -20.61 -5.32 -4.15
C ARG A 171 -19.25 -5.19 -4.85
N CYS A 172 -18.24 -5.91 -4.36
CA CYS A 172 -17.08 -6.30 -5.16
C CYS A 172 -17.59 -6.95 -6.46
N THR A 173 -17.45 -6.29 -7.60
CA THR A 173 -17.96 -6.79 -8.88
C THR A 173 -17.09 -7.86 -9.52
N GLY A 174 -15.97 -8.25 -8.89
CA GLY A 174 -15.04 -9.28 -9.37
C GLY A 174 -15.10 -10.56 -8.54
N SER A 175 -15.44 -11.69 -9.16
CA SER A 175 -15.37 -13.00 -8.51
C SER A 175 -13.92 -13.35 -8.15
N CYS A 176 -13.60 -13.36 -6.86
CA CYS A 176 -12.35 -13.91 -6.33
C CYS A 176 -12.54 -15.44 -6.21
N ARG A 177 -12.07 -16.22 -7.20
CA ARG A 177 -11.88 -17.66 -7.01
C ARG A 177 -10.44 -17.88 -6.59
N GLY A 178 -10.22 -18.35 -5.36
CA GLY A 178 -8.92 -18.86 -4.92
C GLY A 178 -8.55 -20.05 -5.80
N GLY A 179 -7.40 -19.97 -6.46
CA GLY A 179 -6.80 -21.12 -7.11
C GLY A 179 -6.07 -21.93 -6.04
N GLY A 180 -6.50 -23.18 -5.85
CA GLY A 180 -5.67 -24.22 -5.23
C GLY A 180 -4.60 -24.71 -6.19
#